data_AF-A0A0F2C7E9-F1
#
_entry.id   AF-A0A0F2C7E9-F1
#
_cell.length_a   1.000
_cell.length_b   1.000
_cell.length_c   1.000
_cell.angle_alpha   90.00
_cell.angle_beta   90.00
_cell.angle_gamma   90.00
#
_symmetry.space_group_name_H-M   'P 1'
#
loop_
_entity.id
_entity.type
_entity.pdbx_description
1 polymer ?
#
loop_
_entity_poly.entity_id
_entity_poly.type
_entity_poly.pdbx_seq_one_letter_code
_entity_poly.pdbx_strand_id
1 'polypeptide(L)'
;MVAGTAGAVHGAMTRSQEQKSQGLYEQQQYEAAQQQAQIDAAAQNAAAQYAPTAPAPASPAVGDDLIAKLQQLAALKDSGVLSEAEFAAAKQKLLS
;
A
#
# COMPACT_ATOMS: atom_id res chain seq x y z
N MET A 1 -11.52 -64.00 -2.41
CA MET A 1 -12.31 -62.78 -2.65
C MET A 1 -11.44 -61.57 -2.39
N VAL A 2 -10.93 -60.91 -3.43
CA VAL A 2 -10.16 -59.65 -3.34
C VAL A 2 -10.81 -58.68 -4.34
N ALA A 3 -11.88 -58.02 -3.91
CA ALA A 3 -12.63 -57.07 -4.74
C ALA A 3 -12.90 -55.73 -4.01
N GLY A 4 -12.34 -55.53 -2.81
CA GLY A 4 -12.74 -54.42 -1.94
C GLY A 4 -11.82 -53.19 -1.91
N THR A 5 -10.58 -53.25 -2.41
CA THR A 5 -9.60 -52.17 -2.18
C THR A 5 -9.49 -51.12 -3.30
N ALA A 6 -10.10 -51.38 -4.46
CA ALA A 6 -10.09 -50.42 -5.58
C ALA A 6 -10.94 -49.16 -5.30
N GLY A 7 -12.03 -49.30 -4.52
CA GLY A 7 -12.91 -48.18 -4.14
C GLY A 7 -12.38 -47.36 -2.95
N ALA A 8 -11.71 -47.99 -1.99
CA ALA A 8 -11.20 -47.32 -0.79
C ALA A 8 -10.08 -46.31 -1.10
N VAL A 9 -9.22 -46.60 -2.08
CA VAL A 9 -8.16 -45.69 -2.54
C VAL A 9 -8.71 -44.48 -3.29
N HIS A 10 -9.78 -44.64 -4.09
CA HIS A 10 -10.40 -43.52 -4.80
C HIS A 10 -11.01 -42.50 -3.82
N GLY A 11 -11.71 -42.96 -2.78
CA GLY A 11 -12.26 -42.07 -1.75
C GLY A 11 -11.21 -41.37 -0.89
N ALA A 12 -10.07 -42.03 -0.63
CA ALA A 12 -8.95 -41.43 0.11
C ALA A 12 -8.26 -40.33 -0.70
N MET A 13 -8.11 -40.51 -2.01
CA MET A 13 -7.48 -39.53 -2.89
C MET A 13 -8.35 -38.29 -3.08
N THR A 14 -9.67 -38.45 -3.26
CA THR A 14 -10.63 -37.33 -3.29
C THR A 14 -10.56 -36.52 -1.99
N ARG A 15 -10.59 -37.19 -0.83
CA ARG A 15 -10.56 -36.52 0.48
C ARG A 15 -9.23 -35.81 0.74
N SER A 16 -8.12 -36.38 0.28
CA SER A 16 -6.80 -35.74 0.36
C SER A 16 -6.71 -34.51 -0.55
N GLN A 17 -7.30 -34.54 -1.74
CA GLN A 17 -7.38 -33.39 -2.64
C GLN A 17 -8.24 -32.27 -2.04
N GLU A 18 -9.37 -32.61 -1.42
CA GLU A 18 -10.24 -31.66 -0.72
C GLU A 18 -9.54 -31.02 0.50
N GLN A 19 -8.81 -31.80 1.29
CA GLN A 19 -8.01 -31.28 2.41
C GLN A 19 -6.87 -30.38 1.93
N LYS A 20 -6.18 -30.76 0.85
CA LYS A 20 -5.12 -29.94 0.28
C LYS A 20 -5.67 -28.63 -0.28
N SER A 21 -6.83 -28.65 -0.94
CA SER A 21 -7.48 -27.44 -1.44
C SER A 21 -7.89 -26.50 -0.31
N GLN A 22 -8.39 -27.03 0.81
CA GLN A 22 -8.71 -26.22 2.00
C GLN A 22 -7.44 -25.61 2.61
N GLY A 23 -6.37 -26.39 2.78
CA GLY A 23 -5.10 -25.90 3.32
C GLY A 23 -4.44 -24.83 2.43
N LEU A 24 -4.53 -24.95 1.11
CA LEU A 24 -4.03 -23.95 0.17
C LEU A 24 -4.78 -22.62 0.29
N TYR A 25 -6.10 -22.67 0.49
CA TYR A 25 -6.93 -21.47 0.64
C TYR A 25 -6.59 -20.74 1.94
N GLU A 26 -6.43 -21.50 3.03
CA GLU A 26 -6.07 -20.97 4.34
C GLU A 26 -4.66 -20.37 4.34
N GLN A 27 -3.71 -21.03 3.68
CA GLN A 27 -2.34 -20.52 3.50
C GLN A 27 -2.32 -19.22 2.69
N GLN A 28 -3.08 -19.15 1.59
CA GLN A 28 -3.14 -17.96 0.75
C GLN A 28 -3.78 -16.78 1.50
N GLN A 29 -4.78 -17.04 2.35
CA GLN A 29 -5.39 -16.02 3.20
C GLN A 29 -4.40 -15.51 4.27
N TYR A 30 -3.59 -16.41 4.84
CA TYR A 30 -2.55 -16.07 5.80
C TYR A 30 -1.45 -15.19 5.18
N GLU A 31 -0.99 -15.53 3.98
CA GLU A 31 0.00 -14.74 3.24
C GLU A 31 -0.54 -13.34 2.88
N ALA A 32 -1.80 -13.26 2.44
CA ALA A 32 -2.45 -11.98 2.15
C ALA A 32 -2.57 -11.10 3.40
N ALA A 33 -2.98 -11.68 4.53
CA ALA A 33 -3.05 -10.96 5.81
C ALA A 33 -1.67 -10.47 6.26
N GLN A 34 -0.62 -11.27 6.07
CA GLN A 34 0.73 -10.91 6.44
C GLN A 34 1.29 -9.78 5.56
N GLN A 35 1.04 -9.80 4.25
CA GLN A 35 1.38 -8.69 3.36
C GLN A 35 0.66 -7.40 3.74
N GLN A 36 -0.65 -7.48 4.02
CA GLN A 36 -1.44 -6.32 4.43
C GLN A 36 -0.86 -5.66 5.69
N ALA A 37 -0.50 -6.46 6.69
CA ALA A 37 0.10 -5.97 7.93
C ALA A 37 1.48 -5.31 7.72
N GLN A 38 2.29 -5.85 6.79
CA GLN A 38 3.58 -5.24 6.42
C GLN A 38 3.39 -3.88 5.75
N ILE A 39 2.41 -3.76 4.85
CA ILE A 39 2.11 -2.50 4.16
C ILE A 39 1.61 -1.46 5.16
N ASP A 40 0.74 -1.82 6.09
CA ASP A 40 0.20 -0.90 7.10
C ASP A 40 1.31 -0.38 8.03
N ALA A 41 2.21 -1.27 8.50
CA ALA A 41 3.35 -0.89 9.32
C ALA A 41 4.36 0.02 8.59
N ALA A 42 4.56 -0.22 7.30
CA ALA A 42 5.39 0.65 6.46
C ALA A 42 4.74 2.02 6.23
N ALA A 43 3.43 2.07 6.00
CA ALA A 43 2.67 3.31 5.83
C ALA A 43 2.68 4.17 7.11
N GLN A 44 2.55 3.57 8.29
CA GLN A 44 2.66 4.29 9.56
C GLN A 44 4.05 4.88 9.80
N ASN A 45 5.13 4.17 9.45
CA ASN A 45 6.48 4.71 9.55
C ASN A 45 6.72 5.86 8.57
N ALA A 46 6.22 5.75 7.34
CA ALA A 46 6.30 6.84 6.36
C ALA A 46 5.52 8.08 6.85
N ALA A 47 4.33 7.90 7.43
CA ALA A 47 3.56 9.00 8.01
C ALA A 47 4.27 9.68 9.19
N ALA A 48 5.03 8.94 10.00
CA ALA A 48 5.82 9.51 11.10
C ALA A 48 7.05 10.30 10.63
N GLN A 49 7.67 9.92 9.50
CA GLN A 49 8.78 10.67 8.91
C GLN A 49 8.33 11.94 8.17
N TYR A 50 7.06 12.01 7.78
CA TYR A 50 6.43 13.20 7.21
C TYR A 50 5.53 13.93 8.20
N ALA A 51 5.70 13.73 9.52
CA ALA A 51 5.13 14.66 10.49
C ALA A 51 5.91 15.98 10.39
N PRO A 52 5.36 17.05 9.78
CA PRO A 52 6.00 18.35 9.86
C PRO A 52 6.05 18.72 11.34
N THR A 53 7.22 19.10 11.82
CA THR A 53 7.35 19.93 13.01
C THR A 53 6.40 21.11 12.83
N ALA A 54 5.27 21.08 13.53
CA ALA A 54 4.29 22.15 13.48
C ALA A 54 4.99 23.46 13.90
N PRO A 55 5.14 24.45 13.00
CA PRO A 55 5.48 25.78 13.45
C PRO A 55 4.26 26.29 14.24
N ALA A 56 4.52 26.87 15.41
CA ALA A 56 3.53 27.68 16.11
C ALA A 56 2.86 28.66 15.12
N PRO A 57 1.56 28.99 15.26
CA PRO A 57 0.86 29.85 14.32
C PRO A 57 1.45 31.28 14.41
N ALA A 58 2.50 31.52 13.63
CA ALA A 58 2.94 32.85 13.27
C ALA A 58 2.03 33.31 12.13
N SER A 59 1.57 34.56 12.23
CA SER A 59 0.75 35.25 11.23
C SER A 59 1.24 34.96 9.80
N PRO A 60 0.34 34.84 8.81
CA PRO A 60 0.72 34.53 7.44
C PRO A 60 1.59 35.65 6.90
N ALA A 61 2.90 35.46 7.01
CA ALA A 61 3.87 36.19 6.24
C ALA A 61 3.64 35.74 4.80
N VAL A 62 3.40 36.68 3.90
CA VAL A 62 3.11 36.42 2.47
C VAL A 62 4.19 35.54 1.78
N GLY A 63 5.38 35.39 2.38
CA GLY A 63 6.41 34.45 1.96
C GLY A 63 6.17 32.98 2.36
N ASP A 64 5.50 32.71 3.47
CA ASP A 64 5.15 31.36 3.94
C ASP A 64 4.11 30.70 3.02
N ASP A 65 3.16 31.48 2.50
CA ASP A 65 2.17 30.99 1.52
C ASP A 65 2.82 30.50 0.22
N LEU A 66 3.88 31.17 -0.25
CA LEU A 66 4.63 30.74 -1.43
C LEU A 66 5.37 29.42 -1.16
N ILE A 67 6.01 29.31 0.00
CA ILE A 67 6.74 28.10 0.40
C ILE A 67 5.78 26.93 0.59
N ALA A 68 4.64 27.15 1.25
CA ALA A 68 3.59 26.16 1.43
C ALA A 68 3.03 25.66 0.08
N LYS A 69 2.78 26.56 -0.88
CA LYS A 69 2.35 26.18 -2.24
C LYS A 69 3.40 25.38 -3.01
N LEU A 70 4.69 25.72 -2.86
CA LEU A 70 5.77 24.94 -3.47
C LEU A 70 5.87 23.53 -2.88
N GLN A 71 5.69 23.38 -1.57
CA GLN A 71 5.65 22.06 -0.91
C GLN A 71 4.46 21.22 -1.35
N GLN A 72 3.27 21.83 -1.46
CA GLN A 72 2.06 21.14 -1.93
C GLN A 72 2.23 20.63 -3.37
N LEU A 73 2.84 21.43 -4.25
CA LEU A 73 3.18 21.00 -5.61
C LEU A 73 4.16 19.83 -5.63
N ALA A 74 5.15 19.81 -4.73
CA ALA A 74 6.12 18.72 -4.62
C ALA A 74 5.46 17.41 -4.15
N ALA A 75 4.57 17.49 -3.15
CA ALA A 75 3.81 16.34 -2.68
C ALA A 75 2.89 15.73 -3.76
N LEU A 76 2.25 16.58 -4.57
CA LEU A 76 1.41 16.15 -5.69
C LEU A 76 2.23 15.51 -6.83
N LYS A 77 3.45 16.00 -7.08
CA LYS A 77 4.40 15.37 -8.01
C LYS A 77 4.85 13.99 -7.52
N ASP A 78 5.19 13.88 -6.23
CA ASP A 78 5.63 12.63 -5.61
C ASP A 78 4.53 11.57 -5.58
N SER A 79 3.28 12.01 -5.39
CA SER A 79 2.07 11.16 -5.49
C SER A 79 1.73 10.74 -6.92
N GLY A 80 2.49 11.18 -7.93
CA GLY A 80 2.24 10.89 -9.34
C GLY A 80 1.01 11.59 -9.92
N VAL A 81 0.42 12.55 -9.20
CA VAL A 81 -0.77 13.31 -9.63
C VAL A 81 -0.39 14.40 -10.63
N LEU A 82 0.84 14.92 -10.55
CA LEU A 82 1.40 15.90 -11.49
C LEU A 82 2.64 15.32 -12.19
N SER A 83 2.75 15.52 -13.50
CA SER A 83 3.98 15.22 -14.23
C SER A 83 5.07 16.27 -13.96
N GLU A 84 6.34 15.93 -14.25
CA GLU A 84 7.45 16.87 -14.04
C GLU A 84 7.31 18.16 -14.84
N ALA A 85 6.73 18.06 -16.04
CA ALA A 85 6.45 19.20 -16.91
C ALA A 85 5.41 20.16 -16.28
N GLU A 86 4.35 19.61 -15.69
CA GLU A 86 3.30 20.39 -15.03
C GLU A 86 3.80 21.03 -13.73
N PHE A 87 4.62 20.32 -12.96
CA PHE A 87 5.27 20.86 -11.77
C PHE A 87 6.16 22.07 -12.09
N ALA A 88 6.98 21.98 -13.14
CA ALA A 88 7.85 23.07 -13.56
C ALA A 88 7.05 24.31 -13.99
N ALA A 89 5.98 24.13 -14.76
CA ALA A 89 5.10 25.21 -15.19
C ALA A 89 4.40 25.91 -14.00
N ALA A 90 3.90 25.13 -13.03
CA ALA A 90 3.27 25.67 -11.83
C ALA A 90 4.24 26.47 -10.96
N LYS A 91 5.49 25.98 -10.80
CA LYS A 91 6.54 26.69 -10.08
C LYS A 91 6.93 28.01 -10.76
N GLN A 92 7.06 28.03 -12.10
CA GLN A 92 7.33 29.27 -12.81
C GLN A 92 6.21 30.28 -12.62
N LYS A 93 4.95 29.85 -12.74
CA LYS A 93 3.77 30.70 -12.52
C LYS A 93 3.68 31.27 -11.10
N LEU A 94 4.25 30.56 -10.13
CA LEU A 94 4.29 30.99 -8.73
C LEU A 94 5.38 32.03 -8.44
N LEU A 95 6.43 32.06 -9.26
CA LEU A 95 7.62 32.92 -9.10
C LEU A 95 7.66 34.09 -10.10
N SER A 96 6.67 34.17 -11.00
CA SER A 96 6.51 35.24 -11.99
C SER A 96 5.62 36.34 -11.42
#